data_AF-A0A7K0GNX5-F1
#
_entry.id   AF-A0A7K0GNX5-F1
#
_cell.length_a   1.000
_cell.length_b   1.000
_cell.length_c   1.000
_cell.angle_alpha   90.00
_cell.angle_beta   90.00
_cell.angle_gamma   90.00
#
_symmetry.space_group_name_H-M   'P 1'
#
loop_
_entity.id
_entity.type
_entity.pdbx_description
1 polymer ?
#
loop_
_entity_poly.entity_id
_entity_poly.type
_entity_poly.pdbx_seq_one_letter_code
_entity_poly.pdbx_strand_id
1 'polypeptide(L)'
;MSDITITIHGGNNQILPNATEAIQNFYVGEYCGETSLEEGDGRFGLMPETIRFRAYINKEEDLERYLAQIVECRTVTELAQVILVMQENELKITPEEMVKERFIRLFLPITPRITKGKSVSNIRARINDAWSSRLRHRSTGRF
;
A
#
# COMPACT_ATOMS: atom_id res chain seq x y z
N MET A 1 -19.18 6.89 26.78
CA MET A 1 -19.06 8.16 26.05
C MET A 1 -17.65 8.25 25.54
N SER A 2 -17.46 8.41 24.24
CA SER A 2 -16.16 8.59 23.61
C SER A 2 -15.92 10.08 23.43
N ASP A 3 -14.95 10.64 24.14
CA ASP A 3 -14.53 12.03 23.95
C ASP A 3 -13.55 12.11 22.79
N ILE A 4 -13.80 13.02 21.86
CA ILE A 4 -12.89 13.32 20.76
C ILE A 4 -12.15 14.60 21.11
N THR A 5 -10.82 14.51 21.26
CA THR A 5 -9.96 15.65 21.56
C THR A 5 -9.15 16.02 20.33
N ILE A 6 -9.37 17.21 19.78
CA ILE A 6 -8.61 17.75 18.62
C ILE A 6 -7.66 18.81 19.15
N THR A 7 -6.35 18.60 18.96
CA THR A 7 -5.31 19.58 19.36
C THR A 7 -4.68 20.20 18.12
N ILE A 8 -4.79 21.53 17.99
CA ILE A 8 -4.28 22.27 16.84
C ILE A 8 -3.07 23.07 17.27
N HIS A 9 -1.92 22.78 16.67
CA HIS A 9 -0.71 23.58 16.81
C HIS A 9 -0.56 24.42 15.54
N GLY A 10 -1.02 25.67 15.59
CA GLY A 10 -0.92 26.63 14.50
C GLY A 10 0.24 27.62 14.67
N GLY A 11 0.52 28.39 13.61
CA GLY A 11 1.33 29.61 13.67
C GLY A 11 0.48 30.87 13.88
N ASN A 12 1.10 32.05 13.80
CA ASN A 12 0.40 33.33 13.93
C ASN A 12 -0.45 33.64 12.67
N ASN A 13 -1.77 33.81 12.84
CA ASN A 13 -2.67 34.29 11.79
C ASN A 13 -3.01 35.77 12.05
N GLN A 14 -2.51 36.66 11.19
CA GLN A 14 -2.79 38.09 11.30
C GLN A 14 -4.13 38.43 10.65
N ILE A 15 -5.06 39.01 11.43
CA ILE A 15 -6.37 39.47 10.94
C ILE A 15 -6.36 41.00 10.85
N LEU A 16 -6.86 41.55 9.75
CA LEU A 16 -6.91 43.00 9.54
C LEU A 16 -8.08 43.65 10.31
N PRO A 17 -7.97 44.94 10.70
CA PRO A 17 -8.96 45.60 11.54
C PRO A 17 -10.37 45.73 10.92
N ASN A 18 -10.47 45.63 9.61
CA ASN A 18 -11.72 45.72 8.84
C ASN A 18 -12.30 44.35 8.46
N ALA A 19 -11.71 43.24 8.90
CA ALA A 19 -12.25 41.91 8.66
C ALA A 19 -13.53 41.70 9.48
N THR A 20 -14.60 41.27 8.81
CA THR A 20 -15.91 41.03 9.45
C THR A 20 -16.15 39.55 9.77
N GLU A 21 -15.39 38.64 9.18
CA GLU A 21 -15.49 37.19 9.45
C GLU A 21 -14.12 36.49 9.29
N ALA A 22 -13.94 35.42 10.06
CA ALA A 22 -12.85 34.46 9.90
C ALA A 22 -13.43 33.05 10.04
N ILE A 23 -13.29 32.23 9.01
CA ILE A 23 -13.86 30.87 8.95
C ILE A 23 -12.72 29.87 8.90
N GLN A 24 -12.67 28.96 9.88
CA GLN A 24 -11.76 27.81 9.87
C GLN A 24 -12.55 26.56 9.48
N ASN A 25 -12.41 26.14 8.23
CA ASN A 25 -13.04 24.91 7.75
C ASN A 25 -12.13 23.72 8.04
N PHE A 26 -12.60 22.77 8.84
CA PHE A 26 -11.97 21.46 8.98
C PHE A 26 -12.65 20.51 8.00
N TYR A 27 -12.02 20.34 6.83
CA TYR A 27 -12.44 19.29 5.92
C TYR A 27 -11.80 17.99 6.40
N VAL A 28 -12.64 17.12 6.97
CA VAL A 28 -12.36 15.70 6.87
C VAL A 28 -12.55 15.38 5.38
N GLY A 29 -11.48 15.47 4.59
CA GLY A 29 -11.48 14.74 3.33
C GLY A 29 -11.80 13.30 3.67
N GLU A 30 -12.60 12.60 2.87
CA GLU A 30 -12.73 11.14 2.98
C GLU A 30 -11.34 10.51 2.77
N TYR A 31 -10.51 10.54 3.80
CA TYR A 31 -9.75 9.37 4.17
C TYR A 31 -10.80 8.39 4.65
N CYS A 32 -11.28 7.55 3.73
CA CYS A 32 -12.15 6.43 4.04
C CYS A 32 -11.47 5.61 5.14
N GLY A 33 -11.98 5.81 6.35
CA GLY A 33 -11.24 5.52 7.57
C GLY A 33 -12.03 5.87 8.82
N GLU A 34 -13.36 5.85 8.77
CA GLU A 34 -14.19 5.68 9.94
C GLU A 34 -15.21 4.57 9.68
N THR A 35 -14.89 3.40 10.24
CA THR A 35 -15.81 2.52 10.96
C THR A 35 -17.29 2.62 10.59
N SER A 36 -17.68 1.97 9.50
CA SER A 36 -18.89 1.16 9.54
C SER A 36 -18.47 -0.26 9.92
N LEU A 37 -18.75 -0.61 11.18
CA LEU A 37 -18.91 -2.01 11.57
C LEU A 37 -20.13 -2.53 10.81
N GLU A 38 -19.94 -2.91 9.56
CA GLU A 38 -20.88 -3.81 8.90
C GLU A 38 -20.44 -5.24 9.24
N GLU A 39 -21.12 -5.79 10.24
CA GLU A 39 -21.18 -7.23 10.40
C GLU A 39 -21.75 -7.84 9.10
N GLY A 40 -20.93 -8.64 8.42
CA GLY A 40 -21.42 -9.60 7.43
C GLY A 40 -21.20 -9.24 5.96
N ASP A 41 -19.98 -9.42 5.46
CA ASP A 41 -19.67 -10.41 4.40
C ASP A 41 -18.15 -10.47 4.24
N GLY A 42 -17.60 -11.66 3.99
CA GLY A 42 -16.17 -11.96 3.97
C GLY A 42 -15.42 -11.40 2.75
N ARG A 43 -15.71 -10.17 2.33
CA ARG A 43 -15.07 -9.49 1.20
C ARG A 43 -14.33 -8.28 1.71
N PHE A 44 -13.00 -8.42 1.79
CA PHE A 44 -11.99 -7.39 1.98
C PHE A 44 -12.55 -5.95 2.10
N GLY A 45 -12.99 -5.56 3.31
CA GLY A 45 -13.13 -4.15 3.67
C GLY A 45 -11.79 -3.49 3.36
N LEU A 46 -11.76 -2.68 2.31
CA LEU A 46 -10.54 -2.30 1.60
C LEU A 46 -9.64 -1.51 2.54
N MET A 47 -8.64 -2.18 3.13
CA MET A 47 -7.58 -1.54 3.90
C MET A 47 -7.07 -0.31 3.11
N PRO A 48 -6.73 0.81 3.76
CA PRO A 48 -6.24 2.01 3.07
C PRO A 48 -5.07 1.72 2.11
N GLU A 49 -4.28 0.68 2.40
CA GLU A 49 -3.21 0.17 1.57
C GLU A 49 -3.69 -0.49 0.28
N THR A 50 -4.83 -1.19 0.29
CA THR A 50 -5.45 -1.76 -0.91
C THR A 50 -5.90 -0.67 -1.88
N ILE A 51 -6.46 0.42 -1.34
CA ILE A 51 -6.85 1.60 -2.13
C ILE A 51 -5.60 2.23 -2.76
N ARG A 52 -4.51 2.40 -1.99
CA ARG A 52 -3.25 2.91 -2.52
C ARG A 52 -2.60 1.96 -3.52
N PHE A 53 -2.76 0.66 -3.35
CA PHE A 53 -2.23 -0.35 -4.26
C PHE A 53 -2.91 -0.30 -5.64
N ARG A 54 -4.22 0.01 -5.71
CA ARG A 54 -4.94 0.24 -6.97
C ARG A 54 -4.24 1.24 -7.90
N ALA A 55 -3.58 2.27 -7.34
CA ALA A 55 -2.90 3.28 -8.15
C ALA A 55 -1.79 2.71 -9.06
N TYR A 56 -1.24 1.55 -8.71
CA TYR A 56 -0.18 0.86 -9.44
C TYR A 56 -0.71 -0.13 -10.49
N ILE A 57 -2.01 -0.46 -10.47
CA ILE A 57 -2.61 -1.46 -11.34
C ILE A 57 -3.37 -0.78 -12.49
N ASN A 58 -3.27 -1.33 -13.71
CA ASN A 58 -3.91 -0.76 -14.89
C ASN A 58 -5.37 -1.22 -15.06
N LYS A 59 -5.67 -2.49 -14.77
CA LYS A 59 -7.01 -3.08 -14.91
C LYS A 59 -7.56 -3.54 -13.56
N GLU A 60 -8.85 -3.33 -13.33
CA GLU A 60 -9.50 -3.67 -12.07
C GLU A 60 -9.59 -5.19 -11.83
N GLU A 61 -9.75 -5.99 -12.89
CA GLU A 61 -9.74 -7.46 -12.82
C GLU A 61 -8.39 -8.01 -12.33
N ASP A 62 -7.29 -7.39 -12.73
CA ASP A 62 -5.95 -7.79 -12.31
C ASP A 62 -5.71 -7.45 -10.83
N LEU A 63 -6.31 -6.35 -10.33
CA LEU A 63 -6.23 -5.96 -8.93
C LEU A 63 -6.79 -7.05 -8.02
N GLU A 64 -8.00 -7.55 -8.30
CA GLU A 64 -8.63 -8.60 -7.49
C GLU A 64 -7.79 -9.88 -7.51
N ARG A 65 -7.31 -10.27 -8.71
CA ARG A 65 -6.45 -11.44 -8.88
C ARG A 65 -5.13 -11.32 -8.10
N TYR A 66 -4.54 -10.14 -8.07
CA TYR A 66 -3.31 -9.88 -7.31
C TYR A 66 -3.55 -9.91 -5.81
N LEU A 67 -4.61 -9.28 -5.33
CA LEU A 67 -4.97 -9.27 -3.91
C LEU A 67 -5.23 -10.69 -3.39
N ALA A 68 -5.96 -11.50 -4.16
CA ALA A 68 -6.20 -12.90 -3.82
C ALA A 68 -4.87 -13.68 -3.65
N GLN A 69 -3.89 -13.45 -4.53
CA GLN A 69 -2.57 -14.09 -4.41
C GLN A 69 -1.76 -13.56 -3.22
N ILE A 70 -1.77 -12.24 -2.98
CA ILE A 70 -1.03 -11.61 -1.88
C ILE A 70 -1.51 -12.13 -0.52
N VAL A 71 -2.83 -12.23 -0.32
CA VAL A 71 -3.43 -12.64 0.95
C VAL A 71 -3.11 -14.10 1.30
N GLU A 72 -2.92 -14.92 0.27
CA GLU A 72 -2.56 -16.33 0.39
C GLU A 72 -1.06 -16.57 0.65
N CYS A 73 -0.20 -15.55 0.46
CA CYS A 73 1.23 -15.66 0.70
C CYS A 73 1.52 -15.99 2.17
N ARG A 74 2.28 -17.04 2.42
CA ARG A 74 2.73 -17.50 3.75
C ARG A 74 4.17 -17.12 4.05
N THR A 75 4.95 -16.85 3.01
CA THR A 75 6.35 -16.46 3.12
C THR A 75 6.64 -15.16 2.37
N VAL A 76 7.67 -14.44 2.81
CA VAL A 76 8.15 -13.24 2.13
C VAL A 76 8.70 -13.56 0.73
N THR A 77 9.19 -14.78 0.53
CA THR A 77 9.65 -15.26 -0.78
C THR A 77 8.48 -15.41 -1.76
N GLU A 78 7.35 -16.00 -1.33
CA GLU A 78 6.13 -16.06 -2.15
C GLU A 78 5.64 -14.66 -2.53
N LEU A 79 5.59 -13.73 -1.57
CA LEU A 79 5.24 -12.34 -1.83
C LEU A 79 6.17 -11.72 -2.88
N ALA A 80 7.48 -11.93 -2.77
CA ALA A 80 8.44 -11.41 -3.73
C ALA A 80 8.20 -11.96 -5.15
N GLN A 81 7.84 -13.25 -5.29
CA GLN A 81 7.48 -13.81 -6.60
C GLN A 81 6.23 -13.17 -7.18
N VAL A 82 5.19 -12.96 -6.36
CA VAL A 82 3.96 -12.29 -6.83
C VAL A 82 4.27 -10.85 -7.27
N ILE A 83 5.09 -10.11 -6.52
CA ILE A 83 5.53 -8.75 -6.90
C ILE A 83 6.29 -8.75 -8.22
N LEU A 84 7.10 -9.77 -8.51
CA LEU A 84 7.78 -9.90 -9.80
C LEU A 84 6.82 -10.15 -10.96
N VAL A 85 5.77 -10.94 -10.75
CA VAL A 85 4.72 -11.14 -11.75
C VAL A 85 3.97 -9.83 -12.01
N MET A 86 3.66 -9.06 -10.95
CA MET A 86 3.07 -7.74 -11.09
C MET A 86 3.97 -6.79 -11.88
N GLN A 87 5.28 -6.77 -11.58
CA GLN A 87 6.28 -5.95 -12.27
C GLN A 87 6.27 -6.21 -13.79
N GLU A 88 6.07 -7.45 -14.24
CA GLU A 88 5.99 -7.78 -15.67
C GLU A 88 4.74 -7.26 -16.36
N ASN A 89 3.62 -7.30 -15.66
CA ASN A 89 2.31 -7.03 -16.23
C ASN A 89 1.89 -5.56 -16.06
N GLU A 90 2.42 -4.87 -15.05
CA GLU A 90 2.05 -3.51 -14.69
C GLU A 90 3.17 -2.52 -14.98
N LEU A 91 2.96 -1.64 -15.96
CA LEU A 91 3.95 -0.63 -16.37
C LEU A 91 4.38 0.32 -15.25
N LYS A 92 3.52 0.55 -14.26
CA LYS A 92 3.79 1.44 -13.13
C LYS A 92 4.68 0.81 -12.06
N ILE A 93 4.84 -0.52 -12.07
CA ILE A 93 5.68 -1.26 -11.12
C ILE A 93 7.03 -1.51 -11.80
N THR A 94 7.92 -0.52 -11.75
CA THR A 94 9.28 -0.67 -12.27
C THR A 94 10.18 -1.41 -11.28
N PRO A 95 11.33 -1.95 -11.72
CA PRO A 95 12.30 -2.58 -10.81
C PRO A 95 12.76 -1.66 -9.67
N GLU A 96 12.82 -0.35 -9.92
CA GLU A 96 13.17 0.66 -8.93
C GLU A 96 11.99 0.95 -7.99
N GLU A 97 10.74 0.87 -8.48
CA GLU A 97 9.56 1.10 -7.66
C GLU A 97 9.31 -0.05 -6.68
N MET A 98 9.44 -1.31 -7.12
CA MET A 98 9.15 -2.48 -6.30
C MET A 98 10.02 -2.60 -5.04
N VAL A 99 11.19 -1.95 -5.02
CA VAL A 99 12.12 -1.96 -3.87
C VAL A 99 11.94 -0.76 -2.93
N LYS A 100 11.10 0.22 -3.27
CA LYS A 100 10.89 1.41 -2.43
C LYS A 100 10.07 1.07 -1.20
N GLU A 101 10.44 1.69 -0.08
CA GLU A 101 9.74 1.48 1.19
C GLU A 101 8.24 1.79 1.09
N ARG A 102 7.86 2.89 0.42
CA ARG A 102 6.45 3.26 0.24
C ARG A 102 5.61 2.17 -0.42
N PHE A 103 6.20 1.45 -1.38
CA PHE A 103 5.52 0.39 -2.11
C PHE A 103 5.49 -0.89 -1.26
N ILE A 104 6.62 -1.26 -0.66
CA ILE A 104 6.73 -2.43 0.22
C ILE A 104 5.77 -2.33 1.42
N ARG A 105 5.60 -1.13 1.99
CA ARG A 105 4.69 -0.88 3.11
C ARG A 105 3.24 -1.23 2.81
N LEU A 106 2.81 -1.18 1.54
CA LEU A 106 1.46 -1.56 1.14
C LEU A 106 1.16 -3.02 1.49
N PHE A 107 2.18 -3.90 1.42
CA PHE A 107 1.98 -5.34 1.61
C PHE A 107 1.95 -5.78 3.08
N LEU A 108 2.40 -4.95 4.01
CA LEU A 108 2.49 -5.31 5.43
C LEU A 108 1.13 -5.69 6.06
N PRO A 109 0.06 -4.89 5.88
CA PRO A 109 -1.26 -5.24 6.39
C PRO A 109 -2.01 -6.27 5.51
N ILE A 110 -1.75 -6.32 4.20
CA ILE A 110 -2.50 -7.19 3.27
C ILE A 110 -1.93 -8.61 3.13
N THR A 111 -0.92 -8.97 3.93
CA THR A 111 -0.31 -10.32 3.94
C THR A 111 -0.54 -11.02 5.30
N PRO A 112 -1.78 -11.25 5.74
CA PRO A 112 -2.07 -11.69 7.12
C PRO A 112 -1.39 -13.01 7.50
N ARG A 113 -1.11 -13.88 6.53
CA ARG A 113 -0.54 -15.22 6.74
C ARG A 113 0.99 -15.23 6.87
N ILE A 114 1.70 -14.15 6.54
CA ILE A 114 3.14 -14.06 6.73
C ILE A 114 3.44 -13.69 8.18
N THR A 115 3.90 -14.66 8.97
CA THR A 115 4.16 -14.47 10.42
C THR A 115 5.61 -14.13 10.74
N LYS A 116 6.55 -14.35 9.80
CA LYS A 116 7.99 -14.15 10.01
C LYS A 116 8.58 -13.26 8.93
N GLY A 117 9.52 -12.39 9.32
CA GLY A 117 10.31 -11.59 8.37
C GLY A 117 9.56 -10.45 7.68
N LYS A 118 8.44 -9.97 8.24
CA LYS A 118 7.62 -8.86 7.71
C LYS A 118 8.29 -7.48 7.76
N SER A 119 9.61 -7.37 7.94
CA SER A 119 10.28 -6.07 7.89
C SER A 119 10.45 -5.61 6.45
N VAL A 120 10.37 -4.29 6.23
CA VAL A 120 10.61 -3.66 4.92
C VAL A 120 11.96 -4.10 4.34
N SER A 121 13.01 -4.12 5.17
CA SER A 121 14.36 -4.52 4.75
C SER A 121 14.41 -5.97 4.27
N ASN A 122 13.73 -6.90 4.94
CA ASN A 122 13.72 -8.30 4.55
C ASN A 122 12.91 -8.53 3.26
N ILE A 123 11.75 -7.88 3.12
CA ILE A 123 10.95 -7.94 1.89
C ILE A 123 11.77 -7.41 0.71
N ARG A 124 12.43 -6.26 0.88
CA ARG A 124 13.33 -5.70 -0.15
C ARG A 124 14.43 -6.67 -0.56
N ALA A 125 15.08 -7.30 0.43
CA ALA A 125 16.13 -8.27 0.16
C ALA A 125 15.61 -9.43 -0.69
N ARG A 126 14.44 -9.99 -0.35
CA ARG A 126 13.82 -11.09 -1.11
C ARG A 126 13.39 -10.70 -2.53
N ILE A 127 12.89 -9.48 -2.72
CA ILE A 127 12.59 -8.95 -4.06
C ILE A 127 13.86 -8.85 -4.89
N ASN A 128 14.95 -8.31 -4.32
CA ASN A 128 16.24 -8.22 -5.00
C ASN A 128 16.82 -9.60 -5.34
N ASP A 129 16.80 -10.55 -4.39
CA ASP A 129 17.27 -11.92 -4.59
C ASP A 129 16.52 -12.60 -5.75
N ALA A 130 15.20 -12.45 -5.78
CA ALA A 130 14.34 -13.00 -6.83
C ALA A 130 14.61 -12.33 -8.19
N TRP A 131 14.75 -11.00 -8.22
CA TRP A 131 15.06 -10.24 -9.44
C TRP A 131 16.43 -10.62 -10.02
N SER A 132 17.47 -10.69 -9.19
CA SER A 132 18.81 -11.11 -9.60
C SER A 132 18.81 -12.54 -10.13
N SER A 133 18.12 -13.47 -9.46
CA SER A 133 18.02 -14.87 -9.92
C SER A 133 17.37 -14.96 -11.31
N ARG A 134 16.35 -14.15 -11.54
CA ARG A 134 15.65 -14.07 -12.82
C ARG A 134 16.52 -13.51 -13.94
N LEU A 135 17.25 -12.43 -13.69
CA LEU A 135 18.20 -11.86 -14.66
C LEU A 135 19.25 -12.89 -15.07
N ARG A 136 19.76 -13.66 -14.11
CA ARG A 136 20.71 -14.75 -14.39
C ARG A 136 20.07 -15.81 -15.30
N HIS A 137 18.86 -16.27 -15.01
CA HIS A 137 18.18 -17.24 -15.87
C HIS A 137 17.93 -16.72 -17.30
N ARG A 138 17.60 -15.43 -17.46
CA ARG A 138 17.43 -14.81 -18.78
C ARG A 138 18.75 -14.69 -19.55
N SER A 139 19.87 -14.50 -18.86
CA SER A 139 21.19 -14.46 -19.48
C SER A 139 21.72 -15.82 -19.92
N THR A 140 21.33 -16.91 -19.25
CA THR A 140 21.81 -18.28 -19.56
C THR A 140 21.00 -18.97 -20.67
N GLY A 141 19.79 -18.48 -20.99
CA GLY A 141 18.95 -19.02 -22.07
C GLY A 141 19.28 -18.49 -23.48
N ARG A 142 20.42 -17.81 -23.67
CA ARG A 142 20.93 -17.38 -24.98
C ARG A 142 22.18 -18.19 -25.36
N PHE A 143 22.02 -19.47 -25.68
CA PHE A 143 23.00 -20.27 -26.44
C PHE A 143 22.26 -21.32 -27.27
#